data_AF-A0AAV2IKC8-F1
#
_entry.id   AF-A0AAV2IKC8-F1
#
_cell.length_a   1.000
_cell.length_b   1.000
_cell.length_c   1.000
_cell.angle_alpha   90.00
_cell.angle_beta   90.00
_cell.angle_gamma   90.00
#
_symmetry.space_group_name_H-M   'P 1'
#
loop_
_entity.id
_entity.type
_entity.pdbx_description
1 polymer ?
#
loop_
_entity_poly.entity_id
_entity_poly.type
_entity_poly.pdbx_seq_one_letter_code
_entity_poly.pdbx_strand_id
1 'polypeptide(L)' 'CGGNLGLQSGIIASPNYPHIYPPDLKCLWYIHAPTGEVIDLRFRFFDLEEMDYVRIYNGHRLLEDSC' A
#
# COMPACT_ATOMS: atom_id res chain seq x y z
N CYS A 1 1.20 -5.50 9.22
CA CYS A 1 1.17 -5.32 7.75
C CYS A 1 1.56 -3.88 7.45
N GLY A 2 2.65 -3.65 6.73
CA GLY A 2 3.18 -2.31 6.48
C GLY A 2 4.70 -2.31 6.32
N GLY A 3 5.27 -1.15 6.03
CA GLY A 3 6.73 -0.97 5.95
C GLY A 3 7.17 0.05 4.90
N ASN A 4 8.48 0.22 4.78
CA ASN A 4 9.12 1.09 3.79
C ASN A 4 9.73 0.26 2.67
N LEU A 5 9.34 0.54 1.44
CA LEU A 5 9.80 -0.15 0.25
C LEU A 5 10.56 0.84 -0.63
N GLY A 6 11.87 0.63 -0.76
CA GLY A 6 12.75 1.39 -1.67
C GLY A 6 13.41 0.52 -2.73
N LEU A 7 12.84 -0.66 -2.98
CA LEU A 7 13.33 -1.59 -4.01
C LEU A 7 12.81 -1.14 -5.39
N GLN A 8 13.57 -1.44 -6.45
CA GLN A 8 13.15 -1.15 -7.84
C GLN A 8 11.83 -1.84 -8.22
N SER A 9 11.52 -3.00 -7.61
CA SER A 9 10.25 -3.69 -7.78
C SER A 9 9.96 -4.59 -6.57
N GLY A 10 8.69 -4.97 -6.40
CA GLY A 10 8.28 -5.86 -5.32
C GLY A 10 6.79 -6.22 -5.39
N ILE A 11 6.35 -7.02 -4.44
CA ILE A 11 4.94 -7.41 -4.27
C ILE A 11 4.52 -7.05 -2.85
N ILE A 12 3.38 -6.38 -2.74
CA ILE A 12 2.68 -6.16 -1.47
C ILE A 12 1.47 -7.06 -1.47
N ALA A 13 1.25 -7.76 -0.35
CA ALA A 13 0.10 -8.61 -0.15
C ALA A 13 -0.58 -8.27 1.18
N SER A 14 -1.88 -8.54 1.25
CA SER A 14 -2.60 -8.53 2.52
C SER A 14 -1.99 -9.56 3.48
N PRO A 15 -2.07 -9.35 4.80
CA PRO A 15 -1.69 -10.40 5.73
C PRO A 15 -2.48 -11.67 5.43
N ASN A 16 -1.80 -12.81 5.49
CA ASN A 16 -2.31 -14.16 5.19
C ASN A 16 -2.63 -14.48 3.73
N TYR A 17 -2.43 -13.56 2.78
CA TYR A 17 -2.58 -13.88 1.35
C TYR A 17 -1.84 -15.19 1.00
N PRO A 18 -2.47 -16.17 0.32
CA PRO A 18 -3.73 -16.07 -0.44
C PRO A 18 -5.02 -16.35 0.35
N HIS A 19 -4.95 -16.48 1.68
CA HIS A 19 -6.11 -16.64 2.55
C HIS A 19 -6.74 -15.30 2.94
N ILE A 20 -7.91 -15.38 3.59
CA ILE A 20 -8.67 -14.22 4.08
C ILE A 20 -7.81 -13.39 5.03
N TYR A 21 -7.85 -12.08 4.84
CA TYR A 21 -7.17 -11.12 5.70
C TYR A 21 -7.91 -10.98 7.05
N PRO A 22 -7.20 -10.78 8.18
CA PRO A 22 -7.85 -10.55 9.46
C PRO A 22 -8.74 -9.29 9.47
N PRO A 23 -9.79 -9.22 10.31
CA PRO A 23 -10.57 -7.99 10.48
C PRO A 23 -9.76 -6.88 11.19
N ASP A 24 -10.28 -5.65 11.18
CA ASP A 24 -9.75 -4.48 11.91
C ASP A 24 -8.30 -4.10 11.57
N LEU A 25 -7.86 -4.36 10.34
CA LEU A 25 -6.51 -4.04 9.90
C LEU A 25 -6.32 -2.55 9.60
N LYS A 26 -5.22 -2.00 10.12
CA LYS A 26 -4.69 -0.69 9.72
C LYS A 26 -3.26 -0.86 9.23
N CYS A 27 -3.12 -1.08 7.92
CA CYS A 27 -1.83 -1.27 7.28
C CYS A 27 -1.38 0.01 6.57
N LEU A 28 -0.08 0.31 6.62
CA LEU A 28 0.50 1.45 5.92
C LEU A 28 1.83 1.07 5.28
N TRP A 29 1.97 1.34 3.99
CA TRP A 29 3.21 1.12 3.24
C TRP A 29 3.66 2.44 2.61
N TYR A 30 4.95 2.73 2.76
CA TYR A 30 5.61 3.84 2.07
C TYR A 30 6.45 3.26 0.94
N ILE A 31 6.18 3.72 -0.28
CA ILE A 31 6.87 3.24 -1.49
C ILE A 31 7.67 4.41 -2.04
N HIS A 32 8.98 4.21 -2.16
CA HIS A 32 9.94 5.21 -2.60
C HIS A 32 10.52 4.78 -3.93
N ALA A 33 10.51 5.70 -4.91
CA ALA A 33 11.25 5.57 -6.15
C ALA A 33 12.46 6.53 -6.15
N PRO A 34 13.55 6.19 -6.83
CA PRO A 34 14.64 7.14 -7.10
C PRO A 34 14.13 8.40 -7.79
N THR A 35 14.88 9.50 -7.64
CA THR A 35 14.56 10.76 -8.31
C THR A 35 14.55 10.58 -9.84
N GLY A 36 13.46 11.02 -10.48
CA GLY A 36 13.27 10.90 -11.92
C GLY A 36 12.55 9.63 -12.37
N GLU A 37 12.28 8.70 -11.46
CA GLU A 37 11.47 7.51 -11.73
C GLU A 37 10.03 7.67 -11.22
N VAL A 38 9.12 6.88 -11.78
CA VAL A 38 7.71 6.82 -11.38
C VAL A 38 7.37 5.44 -10.84
N ILE A 39 6.46 5.39 -9.87
CA ILE A 39 5.97 4.14 -9.30
C ILE A 39 4.79 3.65 -10.17
N ASP A 40 4.95 2.48 -10.80
CA ASP A 40 3.88 1.76 -11.49
C ASP A 40 3.25 0.72 -10.53
N LEU A 41 2.02 0.99 -10.08
CA LEU A 41 1.27 0.14 -9.16
C LEU A 41 0.17 -0.62 -9.91
N ARG A 42 0.10 -1.94 -9.70
CA ARG A 42 -0.92 -2.80 -10.31
C ARG A 42 -1.47 -3.78 -9.30
N PHE A 43 -2.80 -3.79 -9.16
CA PHE A 43 -3.49 -4.82 -8.40
C PHE A 43 -3.54 -6.11 -9.23
N ARG A 44 -2.83 -7.15 -8.77
CA ARG A 44 -2.88 -8.49 -9.39
C ARG A 44 -4.08 -9.30 -8.89
N PHE A 45 -4.45 -9.07 -7.64
CA PHE A 45 -5.60 -9.67 -6.98
C PHE A 45 -6.18 -8.61 -6.04
N PHE A 46 -7.50 -8.43 -6.07
CA PHE A 46 -8.19 -7.43 -5.27
C PHE A 46 -9.58 -7.96 -4.91
N ASP A 47 -9.75 -8.30 -3.64
CA ASP A 47 -10.98 -8.84 -3.07
C ASP A 47 -11.10 -8.30 -1.64
N LEU A 48 -12.16 -7.57 -1.35
CA LEU A 48 -12.41 -6.86 -0.10
C LEU A 48 -13.89 -6.93 0.25
N GLU A 49 -14.20 -6.93 1.54
CA GLU A 49 -15.57 -6.73 2.04
C GLU A 49 -16.07 -5.30 1.76
N GLU A 50 -17.39 -5.12 1.70
CA GLU A 50 -18.04 -3.86 1.25
C GLU A 50 -17.64 -2.62 2.08
N MET A 51 -17.30 -2.81 3.35
CA MET A 51 -16.93 -1.74 4.27
C MET A 51 -15.41 -1.49 4.33
N ASP A 52 -14.62 -2.31 3.67
CA ASP A 52 -13.15 -2.23 3.65
C ASP A 52 -12.66 -1.46 2.44
N TYR A 53 -11.46 -0.86 2.57
CA TYR A 53 -10.88 -0.08 1.47
C TYR A 53 -9.36 -0.05 1.52
N VAL A 54 -8.77 0.17 0.34
CA VAL A 54 -7.37 0.55 0.17
C VAL A 54 -7.32 1.96 -0.39
N ARG A 55 -6.47 2.82 0.19
CA ARG A 55 -6.25 4.19 -0.31
C ARG A 55 -4.80 4.35 -0.73
N ILE A 56 -4.62 4.97 -1.90
CA ILE A 56 -3.31 5.31 -2.44
C ILE A 56 -3.20 6.83 -2.39
N TYR A 57 -2.17 7.31 -1.71
CA TYR A 57 -1.89 8.73 -1.56
C TYR A 57 -0.57 9.08 -2.25
N ASN A 58 -0.49 10.28 -2.82
CA ASN A 58 0.80 10.84 -3.16
C ASN A 58 1.55 11.17 -1.84
N GLY A 59 2.80 10.77 -1.72
CA GLY A 59 3.59 10.91 -0.48
C GLY A 59 3.69 12.36 0.02
N HIS A 60 3.63 13.35 -0.88
CA HIS A 60 3.60 14.77 -0.50
C HIS A 60 2.37 15.14 0.35
N ARG A 61 1.23 14.50 0.11
CA ARG A 61 -0.05 14.80 0.77
C ARG A 61 -0.09 14.36 2.23
N LEU A 62 0.65 13.31 2.61
CA LEU A 62 0.69 12.82 3.99
C LEU A 62 1.49 13.73 4.95
N LEU A 63 2.34 14.61 4.41
CA LEU A 63 3.06 15.64 5.19
C LEU A 63 2.25 16.94 5.34
N GLU A 64 1.28 17.17 4.46
CA GLU A 64 0.35 18.31 4.56
C GLU A 64 -0.84 18.00 5.47
N ASP A 65 -1.26 16.73 5.52
CA ASP A 65 -2.31 16.25 6.43
C ASP A 65 -1.81 16.00 7.88
N SER A 66 -0.53 16.26 8.18
CA SER A 66 0.03 16.15 9.54
C SER A 66 -0.10 17.42 10.39
N CYS A 67 -1.13 18.22 10.12
CA CYS A 67 -1.45 19.42 10.89
C CYS A 67 -1.84 19.05 12.33
#